data_AF-A0A7V2PTD6-F1
#
_entry.id   AF-A0A7V2PTD6-F1
#
_cell.length_a   1.000
_cell.length_b   1.000
_cell.length_c   1.000
_cell.angle_alpha   90.00
_cell.angle_beta   90.00
_cell.angle_gamma   90.00
#
_symmetry.space_group_name_H-M   'P 1'
#
loop_
_entity.id
_entity.type
_entity.pdbx_description
1 polymer ?
#
loop_
_entity_poly.entity_id
_entity_poly.type
_entity_poly.pdbx_seq_one_letter_code
_entity_poly.pdbx_strand_id
1 'polypeptide(L)'
;MFFDGNIFWFLMGIIFILVAAGFKVFAEDKGWVLTWWKWLLAFIWYVIFTMSFYTYGTLHGERETADIRLFLLGMVISLILGVGFWRLMAVNPKNETTKEG
;
A
#
# COMPACT_ATOMS: atom_id res chain seq x y z
N MET A 1 -25.82 -0.91 7.54
CA MET A 1 -24.91 -1.33 6.44
C MET A 1 -24.05 -2.47 7.01
N PHE A 2 -23.81 -3.56 6.28
CA PHE A 2 -23.07 -4.73 6.82
C PHE A 2 -21.58 -4.41 7.13
N PHE A 3 -21.06 -3.30 6.61
CA PHE A 3 -19.82 -2.67 7.03
C PHE A 3 -20.12 -1.32 7.69
N ASP A 4 -20.30 -1.29 9.01
CA ASP A 4 -20.11 -0.02 9.73
C ASP A 4 -18.65 0.39 9.59
N GLY A 5 -18.37 1.68 9.39
CA GLY A 5 -17.02 2.19 9.17
C GLY A 5 -16.00 1.70 10.21
N ASN A 6 -16.45 1.49 11.46
CA ASN A 6 -15.63 0.95 12.55
C ASN A 6 -15.12 -0.48 12.27
N ILE A 7 -15.99 -1.38 11.79
CA ILE A 7 -15.61 -2.77 11.49
C ILE A 7 -14.67 -2.82 10.29
N PHE A 8 -14.92 -1.97 9.29
CA PHE A 8 -14.02 -1.82 8.15
C PHE A 8 -12.61 -1.42 8.58
N TRP A 9 -12.48 -0.35 9.38
CA TRP A 9 -11.18 0.13 9.84
C TRP A 9 -10.48 -0.88 10.74
N PHE A 10 -11.22 -1.62 11.57
CA PHE A 10 -10.66 -2.71 12.37
C PHE A 10 -10.07 -3.83 11.51
N LEU A 11 -10.82 -4.33 10.52
CA LEU A 11 -10.34 -5.37 9.60
C LEU A 11 -9.15 -4.89 8.76
N MET A 12 -9.21 -3.65 8.25
CA MET A 12 -8.09 -3.04 7.55
C MET A 12 -6.87 -2.84 8.47
N GLY A 13 -7.06 -2.60 9.76
CA GLY A 13 -5.96 -2.57 10.73
C GLY A 13 -5.26 -3.92 10.88
N ILE A 14 -6.02 -5.03 10.92
CA ILE A 14 -5.45 -6.38 10.95
C ILE A 14 -4.66 -6.67 9.66
N ILE A 15 -5.25 -6.36 8.51
CA ILE A 15 -4.59 -6.52 7.21
C ILE A 15 -3.30 -5.69 7.16
N PHE A 16 -3.32 -4.46 7.69
CA PHE A 16 -2.14 -3.61 7.73
C PHE A 16 -0.99 -4.25 8.49
N ILE A 17 -1.25 -4.79 9.68
CA ILE A 17 -0.23 -5.44 10.51
C ILE A 17 0.34 -6.66 9.79
N LEU A 18 -0.51 -7.49 9.18
CA LEU A 18 -0.08 -8.66 8.42
C LEU A 18 0.78 -8.27 7.21
N VAL A 19 0.36 -7.26 6.46
CA VAL A 19 1.11 -6.72 5.32
C VAL A 19 2.44 -6.15 5.78
N ALA A 20 2.47 -5.34 6.84
CA ALA A 20 3.70 -4.74 7.36
C ALA A 20 4.69 -5.79 7.87
N ALA A 21 4.20 -6.81 8.60
CA ALA A 21 5.02 -7.91 9.09
C ALA A 21 5.58 -8.76 7.93
N GLY A 22 4.72 -9.18 6.99
CA GLY A 22 5.15 -9.96 5.83
C GLY A 22 6.10 -9.17 4.92
N PHE A 23 5.83 -7.88 4.73
CA PHE A 23 6.68 -6.99 3.96
C PHE A 23 8.07 -6.80 4.59
N LYS A 24 8.14 -6.68 5.93
CA LYS A 24 9.42 -6.61 6.65
C LYS A 24 10.26 -7.86 6.42
N VAL A 25 9.69 -9.04 6.63
CA VAL A 25 10.37 -10.33 6.39
C VAL A 25 10.81 -10.44 4.93
N PHE A 26 9.94 -10.08 3.99
CA PHE A 26 10.24 -10.09 2.56
C PHE A 26 11.41 -9.16 2.19
N ALA A 27 11.46 -7.97 2.79
CA ALA A 27 12.54 -7.02 2.54
C ALA A 27 13.88 -7.51 3.11
N GLU A 28 13.86 -8.18 4.26
CA GLU A 28 15.03 -8.82 4.85
C GLU A 28 15.55 -9.95 3.94
N ASP A 29 14.67 -10.81 3.42
CA ASP A 29 15.02 -11.87 2.47
C ASP A 29 15.60 -11.33 1.15
N LYS A 30 15.14 -10.16 0.70
CA LYS A 30 15.67 -9.48 -0.51
C LYS A 30 16.93 -8.66 -0.25
N GLY A 31 17.38 -8.53 1.00
CA GLY A 31 18.50 -7.69 1.38
C GLY A 31 18.25 -6.19 1.10
N TRP A 32 16.99 -5.76 1.13
CA TRP A 32 16.62 -4.37 0.91
C TRP A 32 16.85 -3.53 2.18
N VAL A 33 17.58 -2.43 2.04
CA VAL A 33 17.67 -1.43 3.11
C VAL A 33 16.43 -0.53 3.03
N LEU A 34 15.48 -0.80 3.93
CA LEU A 34 14.28 0.02 4.11
C LEU A 34 14.60 1.25 4.97
N THR A 35 14.92 2.36 4.32
CA THR A 35 15.02 3.66 5.00
C THR A 35 13.65 4.15 5.45
N TRP A 36 13.61 5.05 6.44
CA TRP A 36 12.36 5.62 6.95
C TRP A 36 11.45 6.20 5.85
N TRP A 37 12.03 6.87 4.85
CA TRP A 37 11.25 7.39 3.71
C TRP A 37 10.61 6.29 2.86
N LYS A 38 11.25 5.13 2.69
CA LYS A 38 10.65 3.97 2.00
C LYS A 38 9.47 3.41 2.80
N TRP A 39 9.55 3.43 4.14
CA TRP A 39 8.43 3.06 5.01
C TRP A 39 7.26 4.04 4.93
N LEU A 40 7.51 5.34 4.97
CA LEU A 40 6.47 6.36 4.79
C LEU A 40 5.76 6.19 3.45
N LEU A 41 6.53 5.90 2.41
CA LEU A 41 6.03 5.73 1.06
C LEU A 41 5.17 4.46 0.91
N ALA A 42 5.59 3.35 1.53
CA ALA A 42 4.78 2.13 1.66
C ALA A 42 3.50 2.37 2.48
N PHE A 43 3.55 3.23 3.50
CA PHE A 43 2.36 3.61 4.26
C PHE A 43 1.37 4.43 3.43
N ILE A 44 1.84 5.44 2.68
CA ILE A 44 0.99 6.23 1.77
C ILE A 44 0.34 5.32 0.72
N TRP A 45 1.10 4.38 0.16
CA TRP A 45 0.56 3.36 -0.75
C TRP A 45 -0.58 2.56 -0.14
N TYR A 46 -0.39 2.08 1.09
CA TYR A 46 -1.38 1.32 1.83
C TYR A 46 -2.65 2.14 2.12
N VAL A 47 -2.50 3.43 2.41
CA VAL A 47 -3.64 4.35 2.59
C VAL A 47 -4.44 4.49 1.30
N ILE A 48 -3.78 4.64 0.15
CA ILE A 48 -4.47 4.71 -1.16
C ILE A 48 -5.20 3.40 -1.46
N PHE A 49 -4.54 2.27 -1.20
CA PHE A 49 -5.14 0.95 -1.34
C PHE A 49 -6.40 0.80 -0.48
N THR A 50 -6.32 1.09 0.82
CA THR A 50 -7.45 0.97 1.74
C THR A 50 -8.58 1.95 1.43
N MET A 51 -8.26 3.18 1.01
CA MET A 51 -9.25 4.17 0.55
C MET A 51 -10.03 3.69 -0.68
N SER A 52 -9.43 2.88 -1.54
CA SER A 52 -10.13 2.30 -2.71
C SER A 52 -11.26 1.37 -2.26
N PHE A 53 -11.03 0.54 -1.25
CA PHE A 53 -12.08 -0.31 -0.67
C PHE A 53 -13.10 0.49 0.15
N TYR A 54 -12.67 1.53 0.86
CA TYR A 54 -13.56 2.38 1.64
C TYR A 54 -14.57 3.12 0.76
N THR A 55 -14.08 3.73 -0.33
CA THR A 55 -14.93 4.42 -1.32
C THR A 55 -15.90 3.45 -1.99
N TYR A 56 -15.45 2.26 -2.35
CA TYR A 56 -16.33 1.20 -2.87
C TYR A 56 -17.46 0.86 -1.89
N GLY A 57 -17.14 0.54 -0.64
CA GLY A 57 -18.14 0.16 0.36
C GLY A 57 -19.15 1.27 0.65
N THR A 58 -18.70 2.51 0.65
CA THR A 58 -19.56 3.69 0.86
C THR A 58 -20.54 3.88 -0.31
N LEU A 59 -20.01 4.00 -1.53
CA LEU A 59 -20.81 4.26 -2.75
C LEU A 59 -21.75 3.10 -3.10
N HIS A 60 -21.28 1.87 -2.91
CA HIS A 60 -22.12 0.68 -3.11
C HIS A 60 -23.26 0.63 -2.10
N GLY A 61 -23.00 1.03 -0.84
CA GLY A 61 -24.03 1.16 0.19
C GLY A 61 -25.07 2.23 -0.15
N GLU A 62 -24.65 3.31 -0.81
CA GLU A 62 -25.50 4.42 -1.27
C GLU A 62 -26.19 4.16 -2.62
N ARG A 63 -25.94 2.99 -3.25
CA ARG A 63 -26.46 2.59 -4.58
C ARG A 63 -26.08 3.56 -5.70
N GLU A 64 -24.87 4.13 -5.64
CA GLU A 64 -24.35 4.98 -6.71
C GLU A 64 -23.70 4.18 -7.84
N THR A 65 -23.82 4.68 -9.08
CA THR A 65 -23.29 4.01 -10.28
C THR A 65 -21.77 4.17 -10.47
N ALA A 66 -21.13 5.00 -9.65
CA ALA A 66 -19.69 5.27 -9.70
C ALA A 66 -18.86 4.30 -8.84
N ASP A 67 -19.51 3.42 -8.07
CA ASP A 67 -18.91 2.51 -7.07
C ASP A 67 -17.72 1.71 -7.61
N ILE A 68 -17.94 0.91 -8.66
CA ILE A 68 -16.92 0.02 -9.19
C ILE A 68 -15.87 0.75 -10.04
N ARG A 69 -16.25 1.88 -10.65
CA ARG A 69 -15.34 2.68 -11.48
C ARG A 69 -14.26 3.34 -10.64
N LEU A 70 -14.65 3.95 -9.51
CA LEU A 70 -13.72 4.57 -8.56
C LEU A 70 -12.86 3.51 -7.84
N PHE A 71 -13.46 2.39 -7.46
CA PHE A 71 -12.72 1.24 -6.92
C PHE A 71 -11.61 0.78 -7.87
N LEU A 72 -11.97 0.47 -9.12
CA LEU A 72 -11.03 -0.02 -10.12
C LEU A 72 -9.95 1.02 -10.45
N LEU A 73 -10.32 2.31 -10.54
CA LEU A 73 -9.36 3.38 -10.75
C LEU A 73 -8.32 3.42 -9.61
N GLY A 74 -8.78 3.41 -8.36
CA GLY A 74 -7.91 3.39 -7.18
C GLY A 74 -7.02 2.16 -7.13
N MET A 75 -7.56 0.99 -7.48
CA MET A 75 -6.80 -0.26 -7.55
C MET A 75 -5.74 -0.25 -8.67
N VAL A 76 -6.04 0.29 -9.85
CA VAL A 76 -5.07 0.45 -10.93
C VAL A 76 -3.94 1.37 -10.52
N ILE A 77 -4.26 2.53 -9.92
CA ILE A 77 -3.26 3.45 -9.39
C ILE A 77 -2.40 2.76 -8.32
N SER A 78 -3.02 2.03 -7.39
CA SER A 78 -2.34 1.27 -6.37
C SER A 78 -1.41 0.21 -6.95
N LEU A 79 -1.83 -0.53 -7.99
CA LEU A 79 -0.98 -1.51 -8.66
C LEU A 79 0.24 -0.85 -9.32
N ILE A 80 0.04 0.25 -10.06
CA ILE A 80 1.13 0.99 -10.71
C ILE A 80 2.13 1.51 -9.66
N LEU A 81 1.63 2.12 -8.58
CA LEU A 81 2.45 2.59 -7.48
C LEU A 81 3.17 1.43 -6.78
N GLY A 82 2.52 0.28 -6.60
CA GLY A 82 3.13 -0.91 -5.99
C GLY A 82 4.30 -1.44 -6.80
N VAL A 83 4.15 -1.51 -8.12
CA VAL A 83 5.26 -1.86 -9.04
C VAL A 83 6.36 -0.80 -9.00
N GLY A 84 5.99 0.49 -8.97
CA GLY A 84 6.92 1.60 -8.81
C GLY A 84 7.75 1.50 -7.52
N PHE A 85 7.09 1.21 -6.39
CA PHE A 85 7.76 1.00 -5.11
C PHE A 85 8.65 -0.21 -5.14
N TRP A 86 8.21 -1.32 -5.72
CA TRP A 86 9.07 -2.50 -5.87
C TRP A 86 10.39 -2.15 -6.57
N ARG A 87 10.31 -1.42 -7.69
CA ARG A 87 11.50 -0.98 -8.43
C ARG A 87 12.36 -0.03 -7.60
N LEU A 88 11.76 0.93 -6.90
CA LEU A 88 12.48 1.90 -6.07
C LEU A 88 13.15 1.25 -4.84
N MET A 89 12.54 0.20 -4.28
CA MET A 89 13.12 -0.55 -3.17
C MET A 89 14.29 -1.42 -3.60
N ALA A 90 14.24 -1.96 -4.82
CA ALA A 90 15.34 -2.71 -5.43
C ALA A 90 16.57 -1.85 -5.75
N VAL A 91 16.43 -0.52 -5.81
CA VAL A 91 17.59 0.37 -5.93
C VAL A 91 18.28 0.46 -4.57
N ASN A 92 19.40 -0.26 -4.46
CA ASN A 92 20.25 -0.25 -3.28
C ASN A 92 21.23 0.95 -3.35
N PRO A 93 21.25 1.85 -2.34
CA PRO A 93 22.17 2.99 -2.31
C PRO A 93 23.63 2.60 -2.03
N LYS A 94 23.92 1.31 -1.82
CA LYS A 94 25.25 0.81 -1.41
C LYS A 94 26.33 0.94 -2.49
N ASN A 95 26.00 1.47 -3.66
CA ASN A 95 26.92 1.59 -4.80
C ASN A 95 27.55 2.98 -4.96
N GLU A 96 27.20 3.95 -4.11
CA GLU A 96 27.67 5.34 -4.27
C GLU A 96 28.89 5.69 -3.40
N THR A 97 29.16 4.94 -2.32
CA THR A 97 30.28 5.23 -1.40
C THR A 97 31.62 4.57 -1.75
N THR A 98 31.75 3.94 -2.93
CA THR A 98 33.01 3.26 -3.36
C THR A 98 33.66 3.90 -4.58
N LYS A 99 33.22 5.11 -4.98
CA LYS A 99 33.86 5.84 -6.09
C LYS A 99 34.76 7.01 -5.65
N GLU A 100 34.92 7.23 -4.35
CA GLU A 100 35.78 8.27 -3.79
C GLU A 100 36.67 7.68 -2.69
N GLY A 101 37.65 6.88 -3.08
CA GLY A 101 38.70 6.33 -2.21
C GLY A 101 39.93 5.95 -3.00
#